data_AF-A0A9E2XHV0-F1
#
_entry.id   AF-A0A9E2XHV0-F1
#
_cell.length_a   1.000
_cell.length_b   1.000
_cell.length_c   1.000
_cell.angle_alpha   90.00
_cell.angle_beta   90.00
_cell.angle_gamma   90.00
#
_symmetry.space_group_name_H-M   'P 1'
#
loop_
_entity.id
_entity.type
_entity.pdbx_description
1 polymer ?
#
loop_
_entity_poly.entity_id
_entity_poly.type
_entity_poly.pdbx_seq_one_letter_code
_entity_poly.pdbx_strand_id
1 'polypeptide(L)'
;MVAGVAVAAAIVVYLRSRELEGTQRLRSATIGLVMAGIAAGLVVYIVHMLRDSDEDTAMLDQAIASAHALPMVGVVLDDVPGSQQRLRDALKEEMHRPTTEGVSRPLKLMRELRADYVVPALRAADEASAEAAIQARSALLKHLEETDLPICKEFALTGIQQTERLDAAGQKLLREVLAALERAYRSGRSVKSTDSAPPRVVSDAEAHQLLAEAGFTAEEFDKLAHLSRLSEQDACTIALKFNEAPWKVAATKRGPMMRYLLTVQ
;
A
#
# COMPACT_ATOMS: atom_id res chain seq x y z
N MET A 1 -2.73 -31.82 16.39
CA MET A 1 -1.60 -31.53 17.30
C MET A 1 -0.63 -30.64 16.57
N VAL A 2 -0.11 -29.66 17.30
CA VAL A 2 0.69 -28.51 16.89
C VAL A 2 1.94 -28.91 16.10
N ALA A 3 2.17 -28.24 14.97
CA ALA A 3 3.51 -28.02 14.44
C ALA A 3 3.53 -26.63 13.77
N GLY A 4 3.83 -25.61 14.58
CA GLY A 4 4.29 -24.33 14.07
C GLY A 4 5.71 -24.48 13.53
N VAL A 5 6.00 -23.82 12.41
CA VAL A 5 7.36 -23.52 11.98
C VAL A 5 7.38 -22.10 11.40
N ALA A 6 8.38 -21.37 11.87
CA ALA A 6 8.62 -19.95 11.70
C ALA A 6 8.82 -19.49 10.25
N VAL A 7 8.33 -18.28 9.93
CA VAL A 7 8.82 -17.50 8.78
C VAL A 7 9.31 -16.15 9.28
N ALA A 8 10.50 -16.19 9.86
CA ALA A 8 11.30 -15.03 10.22
C ALA A 8 12.49 -14.94 9.25
N ALA A 9 12.28 -14.56 7.98
CA ALA A 9 13.35 -14.16 7.05
C ALA A 9 12.81 -13.70 5.67
N ALA A 10 12.05 -12.61 5.61
CA ALA A 10 11.78 -11.96 4.31
C ALA A 10 11.69 -10.44 4.38
N ILE A 11 11.33 -9.87 5.54
CA ILE A 11 11.24 -8.42 5.75
C ILE A 11 12.63 -7.77 5.88
N VAL A 12 13.64 -8.52 6.34
CA VAL A 12 15.02 -8.01 6.53
C VAL A 12 15.75 -7.78 5.20
N VAL A 13 15.45 -8.54 4.14
CA VAL A 13 16.13 -8.38 2.83
C VAL A 13 15.61 -7.16 2.07
N TYR A 14 14.33 -6.79 2.24
CA TYR A 14 13.78 -5.60 1.61
C TYR A 14 14.38 -4.31 2.16
N LEU A 15 14.62 -4.24 3.47
CA LEU A 15 15.22 -3.06 4.11
C LEU A 15 16.72 -2.89 3.78
N ARG A 16 17.45 -3.99 3.50
CA ARG A 16 18.89 -3.93 3.17
C ARG A 16 19.17 -3.50 1.72
N SER A 17 18.22 -3.67 0.81
CA SER A 17 18.36 -3.25 -0.60
C SER A 17 18.28 -1.73 -0.82
N ARG A 18 17.92 -0.94 0.21
CA ARG A 18 17.92 0.53 0.13
C ARG A 18 19.31 1.16 0.22
N GLU A 19 20.37 0.40 0.51
CA GLU A 19 21.73 0.95 0.68
C GLU A 19 22.62 0.90 -0.58
N LEU A 20 22.18 0.33 -1.71
CA LEU A 20 23.07 0.12 -2.87
C LEU A 20 22.67 0.79 -4.19
N GLU A 21 21.71 1.71 -4.21
CA GLU A 21 21.46 2.57 -5.38
C GLU A 21 21.67 4.04 -5.04
N GLY A 22 22.94 4.38 -4.77
CA GLY A 22 23.42 5.74 -4.72
C GLY A 22 23.98 6.17 -6.07
N THR A 23 23.25 7.00 -6.80
CA THR A 23 23.75 8.23 -7.45
C THR A 23 22.60 9.00 -8.11
N GLN A 24 22.53 10.30 -7.82
CA GLN A 24 21.61 11.30 -8.38
C GLN A 24 20.10 11.19 -8.03
N ARG A 25 19.74 11.61 -6.80
CA ARG A 25 18.62 12.54 -6.54
C ARG A 25 18.69 13.05 -5.10
N LEU A 26 19.62 13.96 -4.85
CA LEU A 26 19.51 14.94 -3.77
C LEU A 26 18.36 15.89 -4.13
N ARG A 27 17.38 16.02 -3.23
CA ARG A 27 16.15 16.85 -3.28
C ARG A 27 14.85 16.12 -3.67
N SER A 28 14.42 15.21 -2.81
CA SER A 28 13.00 15.07 -2.45
C SER A 28 12.92 14.10 -1.27
N ALA A 29 12.71 14.63 -0.06
CA ALA A 29 12.29 13.84 1.07
C ALA A 29 10.83 13.42 0.80
N THR A 30 10.65 12.33 0.06
CA THR A 30 9.34 11.75 -0.24
C THR A 30 8.74 11.22 1.05
N ILE A 31 7.66 11.86 1.49
CA ILE A 31 6.86 11.46 2.65
C ILE A 31 6.14 10.17 2.28
N GLY A 32 6.65 9.05 2.77
CA GLY A 32 6.15 7.73 2.43
C GLY A 32 5.17 7.16 3.44
N LEU A 33 3.88 7.39 3.21
CA LEU A 33 2.80 6.69 3.90
C LEU A 33 2.12 5.72 2.93
N VAL A 34 2.74 4.54 2.86
CA VAL A 34 2.66 3.61 1.74
C VAL A 34 1.32 2.86 1.69
N MET A 35 0.71 2.93 0.50
CA MET A 35 -0.45 2.18 0.03
C MET A 35 -0.09 0.81 -0.59
N ALA A 36 1.10 0.27 -0.32
CA ALA A 36 1.68 -0.86 -1.07
C ALA A 36 1.69 -2.20 -0.31
N GLY A 37 0.98 -2.31 0.81
CA GLY A 37 1.10 -3.51 1.64
C GLY A 37 0.36 -4.71 1.14
N ILE A 38 -0.85 -4.51 0.64
CA ILE A 38 -1.82 -5.58 0.78
C ILE A 38 -1.60 -6.70 -0.26
N ALA A 39 -0.71 -6.49 -1.24
CA ALA A 39 -0.31 -7.51 -2.21
C ALA A 39 1.07 -8.16 -1.95
N ALA A 40 1.97 -7.54 -1.19
CA ALA A 40 3.37 -7.97 -1.16
C ALA A 40 3.61 -9.19 -0.24
N GLY A 41 2.98 -9.21 0.93
CA GLY A 41 3.19 -10.23 1.96
C GLY A 41 2.57 -11.56 1.61
N LEU A 42 1.41 -11.54 0.95
CA LEU A 42 0.77 -12.76 0.47
C LEU A 42 1.50 -13.37 -0.73
N VAL A 43 2.06 -12.55 -1.63
CA VAL A 43 2.92 -13.04 -2.71
C VAL A 43 4.17 -13.74 -2.14
N VAL A 44 4.80 -13.18 -1.10
CA VAL A 44 5.95 -13.81 -0.44
C VAL A 44 5.54 -15.09 0.30
N TYR A 45 4.40 -15.09 0.99
CA TYR A 45 3.85 -16.27 1.67
C TYR A 45 3.52 -17.40 0.68
N ILE A 46 2.90 -17.06 -0.45
CA ILE A 46 2.61 -17.97 -1.55
C ILE A 46 3.90 -18.51 -2.17
N VAL A 47 4.89 -17.65 -2.48
CA VAL A 47 6.19 -18.09 -3.00
C VAL A 47 6.95 -18.98 -2.01
N HIS A 48 6.79 -18.75 -0.70
CA HIS A 48 7.40 -19.59 0.33
C HIS A 48 6.74 -20.96 0.43
N MET A 49 5.40 -21.02 0.39
CA MET A 49 4.63 -22.27 0.33
C MET A 49 4.93 -23.07 -0.95
N LEU A 50 5.17 -22.39 -2.07
CA LEU A 50 5.45 -23.01 -3.36
C LEU A 50 6.91 -23.49 -3.53
N ARG A 51 7.83 -23.15 -2.62
CA ARG A 51 9.24 -23.57 -2.69
C ARG A 51 9.46 -25.05 -2.37
N ASP A 52 8.54 -25.68 -1.64
CA ASP A 52 8.64 -27.08 -1.20
C ASP A 52 7.80 -28.05 -2.07
N SER A 53 7.27 -27.58 -3.20
CA SER A 53 6.29 -28.32 -4.00
C SER A 53 6.77 -28.51 -5.44
N ASP A 54 7.00 -29.75 -5.85
CA ASP A 54 7.20 -30.12 -7.24
C ASP A 54 5.96 -29.73 -8.06
N GLU A 55 6.13 -28.83 -9.04
CA GLU A 55 5.29 -28.54 -10.21
C GLU A 55 3.75 -28.74 -10.15
N ASP A 56 3.09 -28.54 -9.01
CA ASP A 56 1.64 -28.66 -8.96
C ASP A 56 0.95 -27.42 -9.55
N THR A 57 0.54 -27.55 -10.82
CA THR A 57 -0.37 -26.61 -11.51
C THR A 57 -1.59 -26.24 -10.66
N ALA A 58 -2.08 -27.17 -9.83
CA ALA A 58 -3.14 -26.94 -8.86
C ALA A 58 -2.77 -25.87 -7.80
N MET A 59 -1.52 -25.86 -7.31
CA MET A 59 -1.06 -24.86 -6.34
C MET A 59 -0.88 -23.49 -6.99
N LEU A 60 -0.42 -23.44 -8.25
CA LEU A 60 -0.36 -22.19 -9.01
C LEU A 60 -1.75 -21.60 -9.25
N ASP A 61 -2.73 -22.42 -9.63
CA ASP A 61 -4.11 -21.97 -9.82
C ASP A 61 -4.74 -21.52 -8.49
N GLN A 62 -4.47 -22.22 -7.39
CA GLN A 62 -4.90 -21.80 -6.05
C GLN A 62 -4.25 -20.47 -5.62
N ALA A 63 -2.97 -20.25 -5.94
CA ALA A 63 -2.27 -19.00 -5.68
C ALA A 63 -2.89 -17.83 -6.46
N ILE A 64 -3.21 -18.04 -7.74
CA ILE A 64 -3.87 -17.04 -8.58
C ILE A 64 -5.28 -16.76 -8.07
N ALA A 65 -6.05 -17.79 -7.73
CA ALA A 65 -7.39 -17.64 -7.15
C ALA A 65 -7.35 -16.88 -5.82
N SER A 66 -6.36 -17.17 -4.97
CA SER A 66 -6.16 -16.45 -3.70
C SER A 66 -5.80 -14.98 -3.93
N ALA A 67 -4.91 -14.69 -4.89
CA ALA A 67 -4.57 -13.33 -5.26
C ALA A 67 -5.77 -12.57 -5.83
N HIS A 68 -6.60 -13.24 -6.64
CA HIS A 68 -7.82 -12.67 -7.21
C HIS A 68 -8.89 -12.37 -6.16
N ALA A 69 -8.98 -13.20 -5.12
CA ALA A 69 -9.88 -12.97 -3.99
C ALA A 69 -9.49 -11.77 -3.12
N LEU A 70 -8.28 -11.22 -3.27
CA LEU A 70 -7.85 -10.03 -2.54
C LEU A 70 -8.48 -8.77 -3.15
N PRO A 71 -9.13 -7.92 -2.32
CA PRO A 71 -9.59 -6.61 -2.76
C PRO A 71 -8.46 -5.79 -3.37
N MET A 72 -8.77 -4.92 -4.32
CA MET A 72 -7.82 -4.22 -5.20
C MET A 72 -7.01 -5.11 -6.15
N VAL A 73 -6.44 -6.23 -5.70
CA VAL A 73 -5.63 -7.11 -6.57
C VAL A 73 -6.53 -7.76 -7.62
N GLY A 74 -7.61 -8.43 -7.22
CA GLY A 74 -8.56 -9.03 -8.16
C GLY A 74 -9.10 -8.02 -9.17
N VAL A 75 -9.54 -6.85 -8.69
CA VAL A 75 -10.09 -5.79 -9.56
C VAL A 75 -9.06 -5.26 -10.55
N VAL A 76 -7.81 -5.06 -10.14
CA VAL A 76 -6.74 -4.62 -11.05
C VAL A 76 -6.42 -5.72 -12.06
N LEU A 77 -6.43 -6.99 -11.64
CA LEU A 77 -6.20 -8.12 -12.54
C LEU A 77 -7.31 -8.25 -13.59
N ASP A 78 -8.56 -7.99 -13.22
CA ASP A 78 -9.71 -7.98 -14.12
C ASP A 78 -9.67 -6.78 -15.10
N ASP A 79 -9.31 -5.60 -14.59
CA ASP A 79 -9.35 -4.35 -15.35
C ASP A 79 -8.18 -4.15 -16.32
N VAL A 80 -7.02 -4.77 -16.05
CA VAL A 80 -5.80 -4.60 -16.84
C VAL A 80 -5.62 -5.78 -17.78
N PRO A 81 -5.74 -5.58 -19.11
CA PRO A 81 -5.65 -6.67 -20.08
C PRO A 81 -4.35 -7.48 -19.95
N GLY A 82 -4.50 -8.81 -19.88
CA GLY A 82 -3.38 -9.74 -19.81
C GLY A 82 -2.64 -9.77 -18.47
N SER A 83 -3.03 -8.96 -17.47
CA SER A 83 -2.33 -8.89 -16.19
C SER A 83 -2.42 -10.19 -15.37
N GLN A 84 -3.56 -10.89 -15.38
CA GLN A 84 -3.70 -12.21 -14.76
C GLN A 84 -2.74 -13.25 -15.38
N GLN A 85 -2.60 -13.26 -16.71
CA GLN A 85 -1.65 -14.17 -17.38
C GLN A 85 -0.20 -13.80 -17.03
N ARG A 86 0.13 -12.50 -17.02
CA ARG A 86 1.45 -12.02 -16.58
C ARG A 86 1.76 -12.43 -15.14
N LEU A 87 0.76 -12.44 -14.24
CA LEU A 87 0.93 -12.90 -12.87
C LEU A 87 1.18 -14.41 -12.81
N ARG A 88 0.42 -15.20 -13.58
CA ARG A 88 0.62 -16.64 -13.72
C ARG A 88 2.04 -16.95 -14.21
N ASP A 89 2.50 -16.27 -15.25
CA ASP A 89 3.85 -16.46 -15.82
C ASP A 89 4.93 -16.08 -14.80
N ALA A 90 4.77 -14.94 -14.12
CA ALA A 90 5.70 -14.48 -13.09
C ALA A 90 5.79 -15.46 -11.91
N LEU A 91 4.66 -16.00 -11.44
CA LEU A 91 4.63 -17.01 -10.37
C LEU A 91 5.27 -18.32 -10.83
N LYS A 92 4.94 -18.80 -12.03
CA LYS A 92 5.52 -20.02 -12.60
C LYS A 92 7.04 -19.89 -12.69
N GLU A 93 7.55 -18.80 -13.26
CA GLU A 93 9.00 -18.57 -13.35
C GLU A 93 9.66 -18.45 -11.98
N GLU A 94 9.00 -17.82 -11.00
CA GLU A 94 9.54 -17.68 -9.65
C GLU A 94 9.63 -19.02 -8.92
N MET A 95 8.71 -19.94 -9.17
CA MET A 95 8.79 -21.32 -8.65
C MET A 95 9.97 -22.09 -9.26
N HIS A 96 10.16 -21.98 -10.59
CA HIS A 96 11.21 -22.71 -11.30
C HIS A 96 12.61 -22.12 -11.06
N ARG A 97 12.69 -20.79 -10.95
CA ARG A 97 13.95 -20.04 -10.76
C ARG A 97 13.74 -18.96 -9.71
N PRO A 98 13.72 -19.35 -8.42
CA PRO A 98 13.50 -18.41 -7.33
C PRO A 98 14.51 -17.26 -7.36
N THR A 99 14.01 -16.05 -7.17
CA THR A 99 14.86 -14.86 -7.05
C THR A 99 15.67 -14.98 -5.76
N THR A 100 17.00 -15.01 -5.89
CA THR A 100 17.94 -15.08 -4.76
C THR A 100 18.39 -13.70 -4.29
N GLU A 101 18.36 -12.72 -5.19
CA GLU A 101 18.76 -11.34 -4.94
C GLU A 101 17.76 -10.35 -5.57
N GLY A 102 17.41 -9.29 -4.84
CA GLY A 102 16.49 -8.27 -5.32
C GLY A 102 15.00 -8.61 -5.15
N VAL A 103 14.16 -8.02 -6.01
CA VAL A 103 12.69 -8.09 -5.94
C VAL A 103 12.20 -9.27 -6.76
N SER A 104 11.35 -10.12 -6.17
CA SER A 104 10.76 -11.27 -6.87
C SER A 104 9.93 -10.84 -8.09
N ARG A 105 9.84 -11.70 -9.11
CA ARG A 105 9.09 -11.39 -10.34
C ARG A 105 7.63 -10.99 -10.08
N PRO A 106 6.86 -11.69 -9.22
CA PRO A 106 5.48 -11.29 -8.99
C PRO A 106 5.38 -9.95 -8.25
N LEU A 107 6.31 -9.66 -7.33
CA LEU A 107 6.36 -8.36 -6.65
C LEU A 107 6.74 -7.22 -7.61
N LYS A 108 7.64 -7.48 -8.57
CA LYS A 108 7.96 -6.52 -9.64
C LYS A 108 6.71 -6.21 -10.49
N LEU A 109 5.96 -7.22 -10.92
CA LEU A 109 4.69 -7.03 -11.64
C LEU A 109 3.70 -6.20 -10.82
N MET A 110 3.52 -6.50 -9.53
CA MET A 110 2.60 -5.72 -8.68
C MET A 110 3.04 -4.26 -8.55
N ARG A 111 4.35 -3.97 -8.52
CA ARG A 111 4.86 -2.58 -8.53
C ARG A 111 4.56 -1.86 -9.84
N GLU A 112 4.73 -2.54 -10.97
CA GLU A 112 4.39 -2.01 -12.30
C GLU A 112 2.89 -1.72 -12.40
N LEU A 113 2.03 -2.69 -12.06
CA LEU A 113 0.57 -2.50 -12.08
C LEU A 113 0.14 -1.34 -11.17
N ARG A 114 0.78 -1.21 -10.01
CA ARG A 114 0.50 -0.10 -9.10
C ARG A 114 0.89 1.25 -9.72
N ALA A 115 2.09 1.35 -10.28
CA ALA A 115 2.59 2.61 -10.86
C ALA A 115 1.77 3.05 -12.08
N ASP A 116 1.41 2.11 -12.95
CA ASP A 116 0.82 2.40 -14.25
C ASP A 116 -0.73 2.51 -14.20
N TYR A 117 -1.37 1.80 -13.27
CA TYR A 117 -2.84 1.69 -13.23
C TYR A 117 -3.44 2.17 -11.92
N VAL A 118 -2.92 1.72 -10.77
CA VAL A 118 -3.54 2.04 -9.47
C VAL A 118 -3.31 3.50 -9.08
N VAL A 119 -2.07 3.97 -9.07
CA VAL A 119 -1.74 5.35 -8.68
C VAL A 119 -2.45 6.36 -9.58
N PRO A 120 -2.43 6.24 -10.93
CA PRO A 120 -3.16 7.17 -11.78
C PRO A 120 -4.67 7.15 -11.54
N ALA A 121 -5.27 5.99 -11.27
CA ALA A 121 -6.68 5.91 -10.92
C ALA A 121 -6.97 6.59 -9.57
N LEU A 122 -6.18 6.34 -8.53
CA LEU A 122 -6.37 7.00 -7.23
C LEU A 122 -6.16 8.53 -7.31
N ARG A 123 -5.23 9.01 -8.15
CA ARG A 123 -5.08 10.45 -8.43
C ARG A 123 -6.30 11.05 -9.14
N ALA A 124 -7.05 10.24 -9.87
CA ALA A 124 -8.26 10.65 -10.59
C ALA A 124 -9.56 10.32 -9.82
N ALA A 125 -9.47 9.78 -8.60
CA ALA A 125 -10.65 9.39 -7.82
C ALA A 125 -11.59 10.59 -7.58
N ASP A 126 -12.89 10.33 -7.52
CA ASP A 126 -13.84 11.35 -7.09
C ASP A 126 -13.60 11.74 -5.62
N GLU A 127 -14.10 12.91 -5.20
CA GLU A 127 -13.83 13.43 -3.85
C GLU A 127 -14.43 12.56 -2.74
N ALA A 128 -15.66 12.05 -2.92
CA ALA A 128 -16.33 11.23 -1.92
C ALA A 128 -15.62 9.88 -1.72
N SER A 129 -15.18 9.26 -2.80
CA SER A 129 -14.41 8.02 -2.75
C SER A 129 -13.02 8.23 -2.13
N ALA A 130 -12.35 9.35 -2.45
CA ALA A 130 -11.07 9.69 -1.83
C ALA A 130 -11.21 9.97 -0.33
N GLU A 131 -12.25 10.70 0.08
CA GLU A 131 -12.55 10.96 1.49
C GLU A 131 -12.83 9.65 2.25
N ALA A 132 -13.70 8.78 1.72
CA ALA A 132 -14.03 7.52 2.36
C ALA A 132 -12.78 6.64 2.59
N ALA A 133 -11.84 6.65 1.65
CA ALA A 133 -10.58 5.92 1.79
C ALA A 133 -9.68 6.49 2.90
N ILE A 134 -9.54 7.82 2.99
CA ILE A 134 -8.75 8.43 4.06
C ILE A 134 -9.42 8.23 5.43
N GLN A 135 -10.75 8.36 5.53
CA GLN A 135 -11.48 8.09 6.77
C GLN A 135 -11.30 6.65 7.25
N ALA A 136 -11.41 5.67 6.34
CA ALA A 136 -11.19 4.26 6.70
C ALA A 136 -9.75 4.02 7.20
N ARG A 137 -8.73 4.64 6.57
CA ARG A 137 -7.33 4.56 7.03
C ARG A 137 -7.17 5.14 8.43
N SER A 138 -7.74 6.32 8.68
CA SER A 138 -7.74 6.94 10.01
C SER A 138 -8.42 6.07 11.06
N ALA A 139 -9.57 5.46 10.74
CA ALA A 139 -10.28 4.59 11.67
C ALA A 139 -9.46 3.35 12.05
N LEU A 140 -8.82 2.70 11.08
CA LEU A 140 -7.91 1.58 11.36
C LEU A 140 -6.71 2.02 12.20
N LEU A 141 -6.06 3.14 11.85
CA LEU A 141 -4.92 3.64 12.63
C LEU A 141 -5.30 3.96 14.09
N LYS A 142 -6.48 4.54 14.33
CA LYS A 142 -6.97 4.85 15.69
C LYS A 142 -7.16 3.58 16.51
N HIS A 143 -7.79 2.56 15.90
CA HIS A 143 -7.92 1.25 16.54
C HIS A 143 -6.55 0.67 16.89
N LEU A 144 -5.61 0.66 15.93
CA LEU A 144 -4.28 0.08 16.14
C LEU A 144 -3.44 0.86 17.16
N GLU A 145 -3.59 2.18 17.25
CA GLU A 145 -2.92 2.98 18.29
C GLU A 145 -3.30 2.51 19.70
N GLU A 146 -4.57 2.13 19.89
CA GLU A 146 -5.09 1.66 21.18
C GLU A 146 -4.77 0.19 21.45
N THR A 147 -4.68 -0.64 20.40
CA THR A 147 -4.62 -2.11 20.57
C THR A 147 -3.27 -2.74 20.25
N ASP A 148 -2.53 -2.26 19.24
CA ASP A 148 -1.30 -2.89 18.75
C ASP A 148 -0.40 -1.87 18.00
N LEU A 149 0.47 -1.19 18.75
CA LEU A 149 1.43 -0.22 18.21
C LEU A 149 2.40 -0.82 17.18
N PRO A 150 2.95 -2.03 17.36
CA PRO A 150 3.74 -2.69 16.31
C PRO A 150 2.99 -2.80 14.98
N ILE A 151 1.73 -3.26 14.99
CA ILE A 151 0.92 -3.35 13.76
C ILE A 151 0.54 -1.95 13.26
N CYS A 152 0.31 -0.97 14.14
CA CYS A 152 0.07 0.41 13.71
C CYS A 152 1.25 0.95 12.88
N LYS A 153 2.48 0.77 13.38
CA LYS A 153 3.71 1.15 12.66
C LYS A 153 3.87 0.37 11.35
N GLU A 154 3.59 -0.94 11.35
CA GLU A 154 3.57 -1.75 10.12
C GLU A 154 2.59 -1.18 9.10
N PHE A 155 1.36 -0.85 9.51
CA PHE A 155 0.36 -0.28 8.64
C PHE A 155 0.79 1.07 8.07
N ALA A 156 1.39 1.94 8.89
CA ALA A 156 1.92 3.23 8.47
C ALA A 156 3.08 3.11 7.45
N LEU A 157 3.96 2.11 7.63
CA LEU A 157 5.16 1.95 6.80
C LEU A 157 4.93 1.19 5.51
N THR A 158 4.22 0.08 5.62
CA THR A 158 4.14 -0.90 4.55
C THR A 158 2.72 -1.29 4.26
N GLY A 159 1.74 -1.00 5.12
CA GLY A 159 0.44 -1.69 5.12
C GLY A 159 0.54 -3.08 5.77
N ILE A 160 -0.60 -3.64 6.19
CA ILE A 160 -0.65 -4.90 6.96
C ILE A 160 -0.49 -6.10 6.04
N GLN A 161 0.46 -6.97 6.37
CA GLN A 161 0.78 -8.18 5.60
C GLN A 161 0.09 -9.43 6.15
N GLN A 162 -0.14 -9.46 7.46
CA GLN A 162 -0.62 -10.61 8.21
C GLN A 162 -1.93 -10.24 8.91
N THR A 163 -3.03 -10.39 8.17
CA THR A 163 -4.37 -9.98 8.65
C THR A 163 -4.84 -10.77 9.87
N GLU A 164 -4.32 -11.98 10.05
CA GLU A 164 -4.58 -12.87 11.18
C GLU A 164 -4.00 -12.38 12.50
N ARG A 165 -3.03 -11.45 12.46
CA ARG A 165 -2.49 -10.80 13.66
C ARG A 165 -3.43 -9.73 14.22
N LEU A 166 -4.40 -9.27 13.43
CA LEU A 166 -5.40 -8.32 13.88
C LEU A 166 -6.48 -9.02 14.70
N ASP A 167 -6.97 -8.34 15.73
CA ASP A 167 -8.23 -8.70 16.37
C ASP A 167 -9.41 -8.59 15.39
N ALA A 168 -10.59 -9.07 15.79
CA ALA A 168 -11.77 -9.10 14.93
C ALA A 168 -12.21 -7.70 14.45
N ALA A 169 -12.04 -6.65 15.27
CA ALA A 169 -12.38 -5.28 14.91
C ALA A 169 -11.36 -4.70 13.92
N GLY A 170 -10.06 -4.92 14.17
CA GLY A 170 -8.99 -4.57 13.25
C GLY A 170 -9.14 -5.24 11.88
N GLN A 171 -9.49 -6.53 11.84
CA GLN A 171 -9.77 -7.23 10.58
C GLN A 171 -10.95 -6.62 9.82
N LYS A 172 -12.01 -6.22 10.54
CA LYS A 172 -13.16 -5.52 9.95
C LYS A 172 -12.75 -4.17 9.35
N LEU A 173 -12.03 -3.36 10.11
CA LEU A 173 -11.54 -2.05 9.68
C LEU A 173 -10.59 -2.16 8.48
N LEU A 174 -9.72 -3.18 8.45
CA LEU A 174 -8.85 -3.43 7.29
C LEU A 174 -9.66 -3.78 6.04
N ARG A 175 -10.73 -4.58 6.16
CA ARG A 175 -11.65 -4.84 5.04
C ARG A 175 -12.35 -3.57 4.56
N GLU A 176 -12.73 -2.68 5.48
CA GLU A 176 -13.34 -1.39 5.14
C GLU A 176 -12.36 -0.46 4.40
N VAL A 177 -11.09 -0.40 4.84
CA VAL A 177 -10.00 0.30 4.14
C VAL A 177 -9.88 -0.22 2.71
N LEU A 178 -9.79 -1.54 2.55
CA LEU A 178 -9.67 -2.19 1.25
C LEU A 178 -10.85 -1.89 0.32
N ALA A 179 -12.07 -2.00 0.82
CA ALA A 179 -13.27 -1.70 0.05
C ALA A 179 -13.39 -0.21 -0.32
N ALA A 180 -12.91 0.70 0.53
CA ALA A 180 -12.89 2.13 0.22
C ALA A 180 -11.84 2.45 -0.86
N LEU A 181 -10.68 1.81 -0.81
CA LEU A 181 -9.64 1.95 -1.83
C LEU A 181 -10.08 1.41 -3.19
N GLU A 182 -10.78 0.28 -3.21
CA GLU A 182 -11.37 -0.28 -4.42
C GLU A 182 -12.39 0.67 -5.05
N ARG A 183 -13.25 1.30 -4.24
CA ARG A 183 -14.18 2.33 -4.71
C ARG A 183 -13.45 3.54 -5.29
N ALA A 184 -12.42 4.05 -4.59
CA ALA A 184 -11.59 5.15 -5.08
C ALA A 184 -10.92 4.80 -6.43
N TYR A 185 -10.36 3.60 -6.55
CA TYR A 185 -9.78 3.11 -7.79
C TYR A 185 -10.82 3.06 -8.93
N ARG A 186 -11.98 2.43 -8.72
CA ARG A 186 -13.05 2.35 -9.73
C ARG A 186 -13.55 3.73 -10.15
N SER A 187 -13.72 4.65 -9.20
CA SER A 187 -14.13 6.02 -9.51
C SER A 187 -13.15 6.72 -10.45
N GLY A 188 -11.85 6.63 -10.19
CA GLY A 188 -10.84 7.25 -11.05
C GLY A 188 -10.66 6.56 -12.40
N ARG A 189 -10.93 5.26 -12.48
CA ARG A 189 -11.02 4.55 -13.76
C ARG A 189 -12.17 5.07 -14.62
N SER A 190 -13.33 5.37 -14.02
CA SER A 190 -14.48 5.92 -14.73
C SER A 190 -14.21 7.30 -15.31
N VAL A 191 -13.37 8.13 -14.68
CA VAL A 191 -12.99 9.45 -15.22
C VAL A 191 -12.32 9.32 -16.58
N LYS A 192 -11.42 8.34 -16.76
CA LYS A 192 -10.77 8.09 -18.07
C LYS A 192 -11.77 7.73 -19.17
N SER A 193 -12.96 7.25 -18.83
CA SER A 193 -14.00 6.87 -19.79
C SER A 193 -14.97 8.00 -20.16
N THR A 194 -14.88 9.16 -19.51
CA THR A 194 -15.93 10.21 -19.57
C THR A 194 -15.50 11.51 -20.28
N ASP A 195 -14.35 11.53 -20.97
CA ASP A 195 -13.75 12.72 -21.61
C ASP A 195 -13.66 13.99 -20.70
N SER A 196 -13.86 13.81 -19.40
CA SER A 196 -13.85 14.88 -18.42
C SER A 196 -12.41 15.15 -17.97
N ALA A 197 -12.08 16.41 -17.76
CA ALA A 197 -10.77 16.78 -17.22
C ALA A 197 -10.53 16.05 -15.89
N PRO A 198 -9.35 15.44 -15.69
CA PRO A 198 -9.09 14.70 -14.47
C PRO A 198 -9.19 15.62 -13.24
N PRO A 199 -9.75 15.13 -12.12
CA PRO A 199 -9.79 15.92 -10.90
C PRO A 199 -8.40 16.40 -10.48
N ARG A 200 -8.33 17.63 -9.95
CA ARG A 200 -7.07 18.19 -9.46
C ARG A 200 -6.51 17.35 -8.31
N VAL A 201 -5.20 17.14 -8.35
CA VAL A 201 -4.36 16.60 -7.27
C VAL A 201 -3.24 17.60 -7.00
N VAL A 202 -2.84 17.75 -5.74
CA VAL A 202 -1.74 18.66 -5.37
C VAL A 202 -0.38 18.08 -5.76
N SER A 203 0.58 18.96 -6.05
CA SER A 203 2.00 18.62 -6.18
C SER A 203 2.66 18.39 -4.82
N ASP A 204 3.86 17.80 -4.78
CA ASP A 204 4.62 17.58 -3.54
C ASP A 204 4.88 18.89 -2.79
N ALA A 205 5.18 19.98 -3.52
CA ALA A 205 5.42 21.29 -2.93
C ALA A 205 4.14 21.89 -2.32
N GLU A 206 3.01 21.79 -3.03
CA GLU A 206 1.71 22.20 -2.49
C GLU A 206 1.29 21.32 -1.31
N ALA A 207 1.54 20.01 -1.37
CA ALA A 207 1.24 19.10 -0.27
C ALA A 207 2.05 19.44 0.99
N HIS A 208 3.34 19.76 0.84
CA HIS A 208 4.16 20.22 1.96
C HIS A 208 3.61 21.51 2.57
N GLN A 209 3.19 22.48 1.75
CA GLN A 209 2.52 23.70 2.22
C GLN A 209 1.21 23.37 2.95
N LEU A 210 0.40 22.46 2.42
CA LEU A 210 -0.87 22.08 3.04
C LEU A 210 -0.71 21.30 4.34
N LEU A 211 0.32 20.46 4.45
CA LEU A 211 0.68 19.81 5.70
C LEU A 211 1.13 20.85 6.74
N ALA A 212 1.91 21.86 6.33
CA ALA A 212 2.29 22.95 7.23
C ALA A 212 1.06 23.78 7.67
N GLU A 213 0.14 24.10 6.74
CA GLU A 213 -1.16 24.74 7.05
C GLU A 213 -2.00 23.87 8.02
N ALA A 214 -1.95 22.54 7.87
CA ALA A 214 -2.60 21.58 8.77
C ALA A 214 -1.91 21.44 10.14
N GLY A 215 -0.80 22.16 10.37
CA GLY A 215 -0.10 22.22 11.65
C GLY A 215 1.09 21.28 11.77
N PHE A 216 1.69 20.81 10.66
CA PHE A 216 2.96 20.08 10.71
C PHE A 216 4.14 21.03 10.95
N THR A 217 4.96 20.68 11.93
CA THR A 217 6.23 21.36 12.23
C THR A 217 7.39 20.80 11.40
N ALA A 218 8.52 21.51 11.36
CA ALA A 218 9.74 21.03 10.71
C ALA A 218 10.22 19.68 11.29
N GLU A 219 10.09 19.47 12.60
CA GLU A 219 10.43 18.20 13.25
C GLU A 219 9.50 17.07 12.79
N GLU A 220 8.21 17.36 12.62
CA GLU A 220 7.24 16.37 12.16
C GLU A 220 7.42 16.00 10.68
N PHE A 221 7.89 16.93 9.85
CA PHE A 221 8.34 16.62 8.50
C PHE A 221 9.55 15.69 8.50
N ASP A 222 10.51 15.89 9.41
CA ASP A 222 11.65 14.98 9.57
C ASP A 222 11.20 13.58 10.03
N LYS A 223 10.25 13.51 10.98
CA LYS A 223 9.62 12.26 11.41
C LYS A 223 8.96 11.52 10.25
N LEU A 224 8.20 12.21 9.40
CA LEU A 224 7.59 11.61 8.21
C LEU A 224 8.64 11.05 7.23
N ALA A 225 9.75 11.76 7.03
CA ALA A 225 10.83 11.30 6.15
C ALA A 225 11.58 10.07 6.71
N HIS A 226 11.57 9.89 8.04
CA HIS A 226 12.31 8.84 8.75
C HIS A 226 11.41 7.86 9.51
N LEU A 227 10.17 7.66 9.06
CA LEU A 227 9.13 6.92 9.79
C LEU A 227 9.58 5.51 10.23
N SER A 228 10.44 4.85 9.46
CA SER A 228 10.95 3.50 9.79
C SER A 228 11.84 3.47 11.03
N ARG A 229 12.51 4.59 11.33
CA ARG A 229 13.44 4.76 12.46
C ARG A 229 12.76 5.22 13.74
N LEU A 230 11.50 5.64 13.66
CA LEU A 230 10.74 6.12 14.82
C LEU A 230 10.37 4.98 15.76
N SER A 231 10.03 5.33 17.00
CA SER A 231 9.34 4.42 17.92
C SER A 231 7.98 4.01 17.32
N GLU A 232 7.40 2.90 17.79
CA GLU A 232 6.08 2.45 17.34
C GLU A 232 5.01 3.51 17.61
N GLN A 233 5.04 4.11 18.81
CA GLN A 233 4.15 5.21 19.19
C GLN A 233 4.29 6.42 18.26
N ASP A 234 5.51 6.90 18.04
CA ASP A 234 5.74 8.10 17.20
C ASP A 234 5.34 7.87 15.75
N ALA A 235 5.62 6.67 15.21
CA ALA A 235 5.23 6.29 13.85
C ALA A 235 3.69 6.24 13.70
N CYS A 236 2.99 5.69 14.69
CA CYS A 236 1.52 5.64 14.69
C CYS A 236 0.91 7.05 14.81
N THR A 237 1.41 7.85 15.75
CA THR A 237 0.96 9.23 16.01
C THR A 237 1.12 10.11 14.76
N ILE A 238 2.29 10.07 14.12
CA ILE A 238 2.54 10.89 12.92
C ILE A 238 1.72 10.41 11.72
N ALA A 239 1.48 9.10 11.60
CA ALA A 239 0.64 8.54 10.54
C ALA A 239 -0.84 8.94 10.71
N LEU A 240 -1.34 8.95 11.94
CA LEU A 240 -2.68 9.47 12.25
C LEU A 240 -2.79 10.94 11.88
N LYS A 241 -1.86 11.77 12.36
CA LYS A 241 -1.84 13.20 12.03
C LYS A 241 -1.82 13.44 10.52
N PHE A 242 -1.06 12.64 9.77
CA PHE A 242 -0.98 12.74 8.31
C PHE A 242 -2.31 12.44 7.62
N ASN A 243 -3.03 11.40 8.06
CA ASN A 243 -4.34 11.07 7.51
C ASN A 243 -5.42 12.07 7.96
N GLU A 244 -5.26 12.73 9.12
CA GLU A 244 -6.19 13.76 9.59
C GLU A 244 -5.99 15.14 8.95
N ALA A 245 -4.84 15.37 8.32
CA ALA A 245 -4.46 16.67 7.76
C ALA A 245 -5.50 17.30 6.79
N PRO A 246 -6.20 16.55 5.91
CA PRO A 246 -7.22 17.13 5.04
C PRO A 246 -8.32 17.87 5.80
N TRP A 247 -8.72 17.44 6.99
CA TRP A 247 -9.77 18.12 7.75
C TRP A 247 -9.28 19.36 8.50
N LYS A 248 -7.97 19.64 8.47
CA LYS A 248 -7.35 20.83 9.07
C LYS A 248 -7.09 21.96 8.06
N VAL A 249 -7.36 21.73 6.77
CA VAL A 249 -7.27 22.74 5.72
C VAL A 249 -8.65 23.17 5.21
N ALA A 250 -8.69 24.26 4.44
CA ALA A 250 -9.91 24.77 3.82
C ALA A 250 -10.59 23.70 2.94
N ALA A 251 -11.94 23.69 2.92
CA ALA A 251 -12.75 22.68 2.21
C ALA A 251 -12.34 22.51 0.74
N THR A 252 -12.07 23.62 0.03
CA THR A 252 -11.66 23.63 -1.38
C THR A 252 -10.30 22.96 -1.65
N LYS A 253 -9.49 22.72 -0.61
CA LYS A 253 -8.18 22.07 -0.72
C LYS A 253 -8.21 20.58 -0.34
N ARG A 254 -9.31 20.09 0.24
CA ARG A 254 -9.42 18.72 0.80
C ARG A 254 -9.32 17.64 -0.26
N GLY A 255 -10.20 17.64 -1.25
CA GLY A 255 -10.20 16.63 -2.32
C GLY A 255 -8.83 16.48 -3.01
N PRO A 256 -8.20 17.58 -3.49
CA PRO A 256 -6.87 17.52 -4.07
C PRO A 256 -5.78 16.97 -3.13
N MET A 257 -5.86 17.29 -1.84
CA MET A 257 -4.93 16.77 -0.82
C MET A 257 -5.17 15.28 -0.56
N MET A 258 -6.42 14.85 -0.38
CA MET A 258 -6.75 13.43 -0.14
C MET A 258 -6.24 12.53 -1.27
N ARG A 259 -6.45 12.93 -2.54
CA ARG A 259 -5.91 12.22 -3.71
C ARG A 259 -4.38 12.12 -3.66
N TYR A 260 -3.70 13.19 -3.23
CA TYR A 260 -2.26 13.14 -3.02
C TYR A 260 -1.91 12.11 -1.94
N LEU A 261 -2.51 12.19 -0.74
CA LEU A 261 -2.26 11.28 0.40
C LEU A 261 -2.55 9.80 0.10
N LEU A 262 -3.45 9.49 -0.84
CA LEU A 262 -3.71 8.13 -1.32
C LEU A 262 -2.60 7.59 -2.24
N THR A 263 -1.70 8.45 -2.72
CA THR A 263 -0.74 8.11 -3.79
C THR A 263 0.72 8.24 -3.38
N VAL A 264 1.02 8.99 -2.32
CA VAL A 264 2.38 9.19 -1.81
C VAL A 264 3.00 7.89 -1.31
N GLN A 265 4.30 7.74 -1.54
CA GLN A 265 5.15 6.58 -1.24
C GLN A 265 6.46 6.98 -0.59
#